data_AF-A0A7C4LKX5-F1
#
_entry.id   AF-A0A7C4LKX5-F1
#
_cell.length_a   1.000
_cell.length_b   1.000
_cell.length_c   1.000
_cell.angle_alpha   90.00
_cell.angle_beta   90.00
_cell.angle_gamma   90.00
#
_symmetry.space_group_name_H-M   'P 1'
#
loop_
_entity.id
_entity.type
_entity.pdbx_description
1 polymer ?
#
loop_
_entity_poly.entity_id
_entity_poly.type
_entity_poly.pdbx_seq_one_letter_code
_entity_poly.pdbx_strand_id
1 'polypeptide(L)'
;MIGMCAGLIAAAWLAFVGDLSVGLPENPHALEPTRACGVYCVKFLASYLGREKSYAEIAAWCAPGPQGTTLEDIRRACERLGLHVMGVKAELGNLYKVGRPAILSLRHPNGEGHFVVWLDYDPQRDSVRLFSPPQWVGWESRKALNARYTGVALIVSREALPSPLVVSRGVSPTMLALWSIVLAVCGGSLIALLRSRRGVWRGTAACLLGVLMGLVQGCTASNDVSLSAASREGLVDKEGSSDSSDEAREVYVGRVIEGVELAHTFRVRNTTDQPLRIMNVDKSCSCQSGNVRIGTVVAPGEVLEVPFRVPTKGTRGKLRGWLRLHTDSSDESLRSVYLELSAELEAKLRAVPTSIVFGNFQVGETPTRVLRVESTAAGLVEMFQEARSSSPHVSIALRERSPGALVFEVAVRDDSRLGEVQGTLTLTFSTSDYPTLCVPVLGNRVGTLKVLPSEVIVDRWPGEMPRARLLRVVSTAGRAFRITRVDCPDWVQIAEGLNREAVVHELKLQVMPASGGRDANIVVHTDHLGEVTCPVRFTSAHGS
;
A
#
# COMPACT_ATOMS: atom_id res chain seq x y z
N MET A 1 -11.91 16.25 16.36
CA MET A 1 -12.20 14.98 15.65
C MET A 1 -10.97 14.18 15.21
N ILE A 2 -9.74 14.48 15.67
CA ILE A 2 -8.53 13.78 15.21
C ILE A 2 -8.20 12.52 16.06
N GLY A 3 -8.70 12.46 17.31
CA GLY A 3 -8.42 11.35 18.24
C GLY A 3 -9.26 10.07 18.04
N MET A 4 -10.48 10.15 17.48
CA MET A 4 -11.32 8.96 17.25
C MET A 4 -10.84 8.09 16.09
N CYS A 5 -10.17 8.67 15.08
CA CYS A 5 -9.71 7.91 13.91
C CYS A 5 -8.57 6.93 14.22
N ALA A 6 -7.67 7.23 15.17
CA ALA A 6 -6.53 6.36 15.45
C ALA A 6 -6.95 5.01 16.08
N GLY A 7 -7.91 5.04 17.01
CA GLY A 7 -8.43 3.83 17.67
C GLY A 7 -9.20 2.90 16.73
N LEU A 8 -10.03 3.46 15.86
CA LEU A 8 -10.77 2.72 14.82
C LEU A 8 -9.83 2.06 13.81
N ILE A 9 -8.74 2.73 13.43
CA ILE A 9 -7.73 2.17 12.50
C ILE A 9 -6.97 1.01 13.15
N ALA A 10 -6.54 1.17 14.41
CA ALA A 10 -5.84 0.11 15.13
C ALA A 10 -6.73 -1.12 15.35
N ALA A 11 -8.01 -0.93 15.70
CA ALA A 11 -8.97 -2.02 15.84
C ALA A 11 -9.28 -2.71 14.51
N ALA A 12 -9.47 -1.93 13.43
CA ALA A 12 -9.70 -2.47 12.09
C ALA A 12 -8.49 -3.25 11.56
N TRP A 13 -7.28 -2.78 11.86
CA TRP A 13 -6.04 -3.47 11.53
C TRP A 13 -5.88 -4.79 12.30
N LEU A 14 -6.17 -4.80 13.60
CA LEU A 14 -6.14 -6.03 14.41
C LEU A 14 -7.16 -7.08 13.92
N ALA A 15 -8.39 -6.64 13.61
CA ALA A 15 -9.42 -7.51 13.03
C ALA A 15 -9.07 -7.99 11.61
N PHE A 16 -8.33 -7.17 10.84
CA PHE A 16 -7.82 -7.55 9.52
C PHE A 16 -6.75 -8.65 9.59
N VAL A 17 -5.83 -8.57 10.55
CA VAL A 17 -4.71 -9.53 10.69
C VAL A 17 -5.18 -10.90 11.20
N GLY A 18 -6.19 -10.94 12.08
CA GLY A 18 -6.66 -12.19 12.71
C GLY A 18 -7.39 -13.18 11.79
N ASP A 19 -7.78 -12.74 10.58
CA ASP A 19 -8.79 -13.40 9.74
C ASP A 19 -8.23 -13.94 8.40
N LEU A 20 -6.91 -13.86 8.21
CA LEU A 20 -6.21 -14.39 7.03
C LEU A 20 -5.95 -15.91 7.12
N SER A 21 -6.44 -16.57 8.16
CA SER A 21 -6.11 -17.96 8.52
C SER A 21 -7.23 -18.98 8.25
N VAL A 22 -8.36 -18.61 7.62
CA VAL A 22 -9.55 -19.47 7.49
C VAL A 22 -9.98 -19.67 6.03
N GLY A 23 -10.11 -20.95 5.63
CA GLY A 23 -10.96 -21.42 4.52
C GLY A 23 -10.83 -20.69 3.18
N LEU A 24 -9.63 -20.67 2.59
CA LEU A 24 -9.35 -19.91 1.37
C LEU A 24 -10.08 -20.46 0.13
N PRO A 25 -10.61 -19.61 -0.76
CA PRO A 25 -11.21 -20.07 -2.01
C PRO A 25 -10.15 -20.72 -2.90
N GLU A 26 -10.54 -21.72 -3.71
CA GLU A 26 -9.66 -22.46 -4.65
C GLU A 26 -8.97 -21.58 -5.71
N ASN A 27 -9.27 -20.28 -5.76
CA ASN A 27 -8.67 -19.36 -6.71
C ASN A 27 -7.19 -19.06 -6.35
N PRO A 28 -6.22 -19.47 -7.18
CA PRO A 28 -4.80 -19.30 -6.91
C PRO A 28 -4.35 -17.82 -6.81
N HIS A 29 -5.11 -16.89 -7.41
CA HIS A 29 -4.80 -15.45 -7.36
C HIS A 29 -5.29 -14.78 -6.07
N ALA A 30 -6.21 -15.42 -5.33
CA ALA A 30 -6.75 -14.86 -4.09
C ALA A 30 -5.71 -14.76 -2.97
N LEU A 31 -4.54 -15.38 -3.14
CA LEU A 31 -3.42 -15.34 -2.19
C LEU A 31 -2.21 -14.58 -2.73
N GLU A 32 -2.24 -14.16 -3.99
CA GLU A 32 -1.13 -13.47 -4.64
C GLU A 32 -1.20 -11.97 -4.27
N PRO A 33 -0.25 -11.44 -3.45
CA PRO A 33 -0.38 -10.09 -2.90
C PRO A 33 -0.45 -8.98 -3.96
N THR A 34 0.17 -9.21 -5.12
CA THR A 34 0.17 -8.30 -6.27
C THR A 34 -1.20 -8.24 -6.98
N ARG A 35 -2.03 -9.29 -6.87
CA ARG A 35 -3.32 -9.39 -7.57
C ARG A 35 -4.53 -9.22 -6.65
N ALA A 36 -4.35 -9.53 -5.37
CA ALA A 36 -5.39 -9.45 -4.35
C ALA A 36 -5.53 -8.08 -3.68
N CYS A 37 -4.84 -7.03 -4.17
CA CYS A 37 -4.90 -5.69 -3.59
C CYS A 37 -6.34 -5.16 -3.44
N GLY A 38 -7.22 -5.42 -4.41
CA GLY A 38 -8.65 -5.08 -4.33
C GLY A 38 -9.38 -5.79 -3.18
N VAL A 39 -9.16 -7.09 -3.02
CA VAL A 39 -9.73 -7.91 -1.93
C VAL A 39 -9.29 -7.38 -0.57
N TYR A 40 -7.99 -7.08 -0.42
CA TYR A 40 -7.45 -6.50 0.80
C TYR A 40 -8.05 -5.12 1.11
N CYS A 41 -8.25 -4.26 0.11
CA CYS A 41 -8.92 -2.98 0.30
C CYS A 41 -10.36 -3.15 0.82
N VAL A 42 -11.13 -4.09 0.25
CA VAL A 42 -12.49 -4.38 0.70
C VAL A 42 -12.48 -4.92 2.13
N LYS A 43 -11.61 -5.89 2.45
CA LYS A 43 -11.48 -6.46 3.81
C LYS A 43 -11.07 -5.41 4.84
N PHE A 44 -10.11 -4.54 4.50
CA PHE A 44 -9.71 -3.45 5.37
C PHE A 44 -10.87 -2.47 5.63
N LEU A 45 -11.60 -2.07 4.58
CA LEU A 45 -12.76 -1.19 4.71
C LEU A 45 -13.92 -1.83 5.47
N ALA A 46 -14.13 -3.13 5.29
CA ALA A 46 -15.11 -3.92 6.02
C ALA A 46 -14.83 -3.81 7.53
N SER A 47 -13.59 -4.08 7.96
CA SER A 47 -13.17 -3.90 9.35
C SER A 47 -13.24 -2.43 9.81
N TYR A 48 -12.78 -1.48 8.99
CA TYR A 48 -12.78 -0.05 9.30
C TYR A 48 -14.19 0.52 9.50
N LEU A 49 -15.15 0.03 8.71
CA LEU A 49 -16.54 0.43 8.75
C LEU A 49 -17.41 -0.55 9.55
N GLY A 50 -16.83 -1.44 10.36
CA GLY A 50 -17.56 -2.28 11.31
C GLY A 50 -18.52 -3.28 10.63
N ARG A 51 -18.15 -3.77 9.45
CA ARG A 51 -18.83 -4.83 8.70
C ARG A 51 -17.91 -6.06 8.66
N GLU A 52 -17.82 -6.79 9.76
CA GLU A 52 -16.89 -7.93 9.85
C GLU A 52 -17.28 -9.07 8.90
N LYS A 53 -16.33 -9.45 8.04
CA LYS A 53 -16.39 -10.61 7.14
C LYS A 53 -15.00 -11.20 6.96
N SER A 54 -14.93 -12.52 6.78
CA SER A 54 -13.66 -13.21 6.56
C SER A 54 -12.99 -12.80 5.26
N TYR A 55 -11.66 -12.91 5.21
CA TYR A 55 -10.92 -12.67 3.97
C TYR A 55 -11.41 -13.62 2.86
N ALA A 56 -11.64 -14.88 3.19
CA ALA A 56 -12.15 -15.88 2.26
C ALA A 56 -13.52 -15.54 1.68
N GLU A 57 -14.46 -15.09 2.50
CA GLU A 57 -15.79 -14.65 2.02
C GLU A 57 -15.68 -13.45 1.08
N ILE A 58 -14.84 -12.47 1.40
CA ILE A 58 -14.62 -11.29 0.56
C ILE A 58 -13.92 -11.69 -0.75
N ALA A 59 -12.89 -12.55 -0.67
CA ALA A 59 -12.19 -13.10 -1.82
C ALA A 59 -13.12 -13.91 -2.73
N ALA A 60 -14.15 -14.57 -2.19
CA ALA A 60 -15.17 -15.23 -3.00
C ALA A 60 -16.11 -14.25 -3.72
N TRP A 61 -16.28 -13.01 -3.23
CA TRP A 61 -17.15 -12.00 -3.84
C TRP A 61 -16.44 -11.13 -4.88
N CYS A 62 -15.15 -10.85 -4.69
CA CYS A 62 -14.33 -10.08 -5.62
C CYS A 62 -13.04 -10.81 -5.98
N ALA A 63 -13.18 -12.07 -6.41
CA ALA A 63 -12.05 -12.95 -6.69
C ALA A 63 -11.12 -12.36 -7.77
N PRO A 64 -9.82 -12.19 -7.49
CA PRO A 64 -8.90 -11.64 -8.47
C PRO A 64 -8.71 -12.62 -9.63
N GLY A 65 -8.73 -12.10 -10.85
CA GLY A 65 -8.39 -12.86 -12.05
C GLY A 65 -6.90 -12.77 -12.39
N PRO A 66 -6.49 -13.22 -13.58
CA PRO A 66 -5.10 -13.13 -14.03
C PRO A 66 -4.54 -11.69 -14.01
N GLN A 67 -5.41 -10.69 -14.18
CA GLN A 67 -5.10 -9.25 -14.18
C GLN A 67 -5.44 -8.54 -12.84
N GLY A 68 -5.77 -9.30 -11.79
CA GLY A 68 -6.23 -8.76 -10.51
C GLY A 68 -7.75 -8.57 -10.41
N THR A 69 -8.18 -7.77 -9.43
CA THR A 69 -9.60 -7.47 -9.18
C THR A 69 -10.06 -6.24 -9.97
N THR A 70 -11.29 -6.22 -10.50
CA THR A 70 -11.82 -5.00 -11.14
C THR A 70 -12.46 -4.06 -10.12
N LEU A 71 -12.51 -2.75 -10.44
CA LEU A 71 -13.23 -1.77 -9.61
C LEU A 71 -14.72 -2.10 -9.45
N GLU A 72 -15.33 -2.73 -10.47
CA GLU A 72 -16.73 -3.15 -10.43
C GLU A 72 -16.94 -4.32 -9.46
N ASP A 73 -16.02 -5.28 -9.41
CA ASP A 73 -16.07 -6.37 -8.43
C ASP A 73 -15.86 -5.86 -7.01
N ILE A 74 -14.94 -4.91 -6.84
CA ILE A 74 -14.71 -4.22 -5.56
C ILE A 74 -15.99 -3.49 -5.12
N ARG A 75 -16.65 -2.74 -6.03
CA ARG A 75 -17.91 -2.05 -5.75
C ARG A 75 -18.99 -3.03 -5.28
N ARG A 76 -19.19 -4.11 -6.02
CA ARG A 76 -20.19 -5.15 -5.69
C ARG A 76 -19.90 -5.83 -4.34
N ALA A 77 -18.63 -6.10 -4.03
CA ALA A 77 -18.26 -6.68 -2.74
C ALA A 77 -18.54 -5.72 -1.57
N CYS A 78 -18.23 -4.43 -1.73
CA CYS A 78 -18.58 -3.41 -0.75
C CYS A 78 -20.11 -3.27 -0.56
N GLU A 79 -20.90 -3.33 -1.66
CA GLU A 79 -22.37 -3.30 -1.57
C GLU A 79 -22.94 -4.53 -0.87
N ARG A 80 -22.36 -5.72 -1.08
CA ARG A 80 -22.72 -6.94 -0.34
C ARG A 80 -22.44 -6.84 1.15
N LEU A 81 -21.49 -6.01 1.57
CA LEU A 81 -21.24 -5.68 2.98
C LEU A 81 -22.27 -4.70 3.57
N GLY A 82 -23.27 -4.27 2.78
CA GLY A 82 -24.24 -3.26 3.18
C GLY A 82 -23.62 -1.87 3.31
N LEU A 83 -22.62 -1.56 2.47
CA LEU A 83 -22.01 -0.24 2.35
C LEU A 83 -22.53 0.45 1.09
N HIS A 84 -22.66 1.77 1.16
CA HIS A 84 -22.96 2.61 0.01
C HIS A 84 -21.67 2.97 -0.71
N VAL A 85 -21.63 2.76 -2.03
CA VAL A 85 -20.44 2.96 -2.85
C VAL A 85 -20.78 3.89 -4.02
N MET A 86 -19.88 4.81 -4.33
CA MET A 86 -19.99 5.68 -5.50
C MET A 86 -18.67 5.72 -6.25
N GLY A 87 -18.69 5.34 -7.53
CA GLY A 87 -17.57 5.55 -8.44
C GLY A 87 -17.50 7.01 -8.88
N VAL A 88 -16.30 7.59 -8.81
CA VAL A 88 -16.04 8.97 -9.22
C VAL A 88 -14.77 9.06 -10.05
N LYS A 89 -14.80 9.97 -11.03
CA LYS A 89 -13.59 10.49 -11.66
C LYS A 89 -13.28 11.85 -11.01
N ALA A 90 -12.29 11.89 -10.15
CA ALA A 90 -12.04 13.05 -9.30
C ALA A 90 -10.54 13.16 -8.99
N GLU A 91 -10.02 14.39 -8.91
CA GLU A 91 -8.69 14.66 -8.40
C GLU A 91 -8.60 14.39 -6.89
N LEU A 92 -7.40 14.13 -6.35
CA LEU A 92 -7.19 13.93 -4.91
C LEU A 92 -7.67 15.13 -4.09
N GLY A 93 -7.58 16.35 -4.66
CA GLY A 93 -8.08 17.59 -4.06
C GLY A 93 -9.62 17.65 -3.91
N ASN A 94 -10.36 16.76 -4.58
CA ASN A 94 -11.80 16.67 -4.38
C ASN A 94 -12.16 15.68 -3.28
N LEU A 95 -11.34 14.63 -3.09
CA LEU A 95 -11.59 13.56 -2.12
C LEU A 95 -11.49 14.05 -0.67
N TYR A 96 -10.59 14.98 -0.35
CA TYR A 96 -10.54 15.54 1.01
C TYR A 96 -11.82 16.27 1.41
N LYS A 97 -12.54 16.88 0.45
CA LYS A 97 -13.79 17.59 0.70
C LYS A 97 -14.95 16.65 1.01
N VAL A 98 -14.86 15.40 0.55
CA VAL A 98 -15.88 14.38 0.77
C VAL A 98 -15.82 13.86 2.21
N GLY A 99 -14.63 13.83 2.84
CA GLY A 99 -14.46 13.41 4.24
C GLY A 99 -14.86 11.95 4.50
N ARG A 100 -14.85 11.10 3.47
CA ARG A 100 -15.21 9.67 3.54
C ARG A 100 -14.05 8.83 2.99
N PRO A 101 -13.86 7.60 3.48
CA PRO A 101 -12.82 6.73 2.95
C PRO A 101 -13.13 6.36 1.49
N ALA A 102 -12.07 6.16 0.70
CA ALA A 102 -12.21 5.83 -0.70
C ALA A 102 -11.17 4.80 -1.14
N ILE A 103 -11.54 3.90 -2.05
CA ILE A 103 -10.59 3.04 -2.74
C ILE A 103 -10.07 3.80 -3.96
N LEU A 104 -8.77 4.02 -4.04
CA LEU A 104 -8.12 4.70 -5.15
C LEU A 104 -7.56 3.67 -6.13
N SER A 105 -7.76 3.92 -7.42
CA SER A 105 -7.05 3.22 -8.48
C SER A 105 -5.73 3.93 -8.78
N LEU A 106 -4.62 3.23 -8.60
CA LEU A 106 -3.26 3.69 -8.89
C LEU A 106 -2.69 2.93 -10.09
N ARG A 107 -1.74 3.56 -10.77
CA ARG A 107 -0.91 2.95 -11.81
C ARG A 107 0.55 3.10 -11.43
N HIS A 108 1.24 1.97 -11.32
CA HIS A 108 2.68 1.95 -11.09
C HIS A 108 3.43 2.36 -12.38
N PRO A 109 4.69 2.82 -12.26
CA PRO A 109 5.52 3.15 -13.43
C PRO A 109 5.73 1.98 -14.40
N ASN A 110 5.57 0.73 -13.95
CA ASN A 110 5.61 -0.48 -14.77
C ASN A 110 4.29 -0.75 -15.52
N GLY A 111 3.27 0.11 -15.38
CA GLY A 111 1.97 -0.02 -16.02
C GLY A 111 0.94 -0.84 -15.24
N GLU A 112 1.33 -1.53 -14.16
CA GLU A 112 0.44 -2.35 -13.36
C GLU A 112 -0.53 -1.50 -12.53
N GLY A 113 -1.77 -1.99 -12.40
CA GLY A 113 -2.79 -1.39 -11.56
C GLY A 113 -2.61 -1.78 -10.09
N HIS A 114 -2.88 -0.86 -9.18
CA HIS A 114 -2.86 -1.12 -7.73
C HIS A 114 -4.02 -0.39 -7.05
N PHE A 115 -4.58 -0.99 -6.00
CA PHE A 115 -5.63 -0.38 -5.20
C PHE A 115 -5.10 -0.06 -3.81
N VAL A 116 -5.45 1.14 -3.33
CA VAL A 116 -5.17 1.58 -1.96
C VAL A 116 -6.44 2.17 -1.34
N VAL A 117 -6.53 2.20 -0.02
CA VAL A 117 -7.62 2.87 0.69
C VAL A 117 -7.14 4.22 1.20
N TRP A 118 -7.69 5.30 0.66
CA TRP A 118 -7.64 6.64 1.24
C TRP A 118 -8.47 6.67 2.52
N LEU A 119 -7.90 7.18 3.61
CA LEU A 119 -8.59 7.36 4.89
C LEU A 119 -8.80 8.82 5.24
N ASP A 120 -7.73 9.61 5.23
CA ASP A 120 -7.74 10.99 5.74
C ASP A 120 -6.63 11.82 5.09
N TYR A 121 -6.74 13.15 5.15
CA TYR A 121 -5.74 14.08 4.65
C TYR A 121 -5.35 15.08 5.74
N ASP A 122 -4.04 15.19 5.99
CA ASP A 122 -3.47 16.17 6.91
C ASP A 122 -2.93 17.37 6.11
N PRO A 123 -3.62 18.53 6.15
CA PRO A 123 -3.21 19.72 5.41
C PRO A 123 -1.92 20.35 5.96
N GLN A 124 -1.55 20.10 7.23
CA GLN A 124 -0.30 20.63 7.79
C GLN A 124 0.92 19.87 7.27
N ARG A 125 0.76 18.57 6.99
CA ARG A 125 1.82 17.68 6.48
C ARG A 125 1.80 17.50 4.97
N ASP A 126 0.81 18.10 4.28
CA ASP A 126 0.46 17.82 2.87
C ASP A 126 0.50 16.32 2.55
N SER A 127 -0.07 15.50 3.44
CA SER A 127 0.05 14.05 3.42
C SER A 127 -1.29 13.36 3.61
N VAL A 128 -1.46 12.25 2.92
CA VAL A 128 -2.65 11.40 2.94
C VAL A 128 -2.36 10.18 3.80
N ARG A 129 -3.27 9.86 4.72
CA ARG A 129 -3.25 8.59 5.44
C ARG A 129 -3.92 7.54 4.56
N LEU A 130 -3.20 6.46 4.28
CA LEU A 130 -3.70 5.40 3.41
C LEU A 130 -3.34 4.02 3.92
N PHE A 131 -4.13 3.03 3.50
CA PHE A 131 -3.79 1.61 3.57
C PHE A 131 -3.38 1.14 2.17
N SER A 132 -2.13 0.70 2.05
CA SER A 132 -1.61 0.00 0.88
C SER A 132 -1.49 -1.49 1.20
N PRO A 133 -2.29 -2.34 0.54
CA PRO A 133 -2.13 -3.79 0.58
C PRO A 133 -0.71 -4.24 0.19
N PRO A 134 -0.25 -5.40 0.69
CA PRO A 134 -0.99 -6.32 1.56
C PRO A 134 -1.07 -5.88 3.04
N GLN A 135 -0.12 -5.10 3.58
CA GLN A 135 -0.06 -4.86 5.05
C GLN A 135 0.53 -3.50 5.49
N TRP A 136 0.39 -2.41 4.72
CA TRP A 136 0.93 -1.10 5.12
C TRP A 136 -0.17 -0.07 5.37
N VAL A 137 -0.28 0.46 6.59
CA VAL A 137 -1.02 1.70 6.87
C VAL A 137 0.00 2.79 7.19
N GLY A 138 -0.05 3.90 6.47
CA GLY A 138 0.95 4.94 6.63
C GLY A 138 0.52 6.28 6.07
N TRP A 139 1.42 7.24 6.20
CA TRP A 139 1.31 8.56 5.58
C TRP A 139 2.13 8.60 4.31
N GLU A 140 1.54 9.14 3.25
CA GLU A 140 2.24 9.42 2.00
C GLU A 140 2.00 10.87 1.58
N SER A 141 3.01 11.54 1.04
CA SER A 141 2.83 12.90 0.55
C SER A 141 1.80 12.95 -0.59
N ARG A 142 0.98 14.01 -0.62
CA ARG A 142 -0.01 14.20 -1.69
C ARG A 142 0.63 14.20 -3.07
N LYS A 143 1.83 14.78 -3.21
CA LYS A 143 2.59 14.81 -4.47
C LYS A 143 2.94 13.40 -4.96
N ALA A 144 3.45 12.53 -4.09
CA ALA A 144 3.83 11.16 -4.45
C ALA A 144 2.59 10.31 -4.82
N LEU A 145 1.49 10.47 -4.08
CA LEU A 145 0.26 9.76 -4.38
C LEU A 145 -0.36 10.23 -5.71
N ASN A 146 -0.35 11.55 -5.96
CA ASN A 146 -0.91 12.13 -7.18
C ASN A 146 -0.19 11.66 -8.44
N ALA A 147 1.13 11.42 -8.36
CA ALA A 147 1.92 10.91 -9.49
C ALA A 147 1.51 9.51 -9.96
N ARG A 148 0.85 8.73 -9.08
CA ARG A 148 0.41 7.36 -9.37
C ARG A 148 -1.10 7.24 -9.50
N TYR A 149 -1.85 8.22 -9.07
CA TYR A 149 -3.31 8.16 -9.04
C TYR A 149 -3.91 8.29 -10.44
N THR A 150 -4.78 7.35 -10.80
CA THR A 150 -5.39 7.30 -12.14
C THR A 150 -6.54 8.29 -12.34
N GLY A 151 -6.94 9.01 -11.28
CA GLY A 151 -8.11 9.89 -11.30
C GLY A 151 -9.44 9.18 -11.01
N VAL A 152 -9.43 7.87 -10.74
CA VAL A 152 -10.62 7.07 -10.48
C VAL A 152 -10.63 6.56 -9.03
N ALA A 153 -11.75 6.75 -8.34
CA ALA A 153 -11.94 6.30 -6.97
C ALA A 153 -13.35 5.73 -6.71
N LEU A 154 -13.48 4.89 -5.68
CA LEU A 154 -14.74 4.47 -5.11
C LEU A 154 -14.89 5.08 -3.72
N ILE A 155 -15.81 6.03 -3.55
CA ILE A 155 -16.16 6.57 -2.23
C ILE A 155 -17.01 5.52 -1.52
N VAL A 156 -16.68 5.17 -0.28
CA VAL A 156 -17.37 4.13 0.49
C VAL A 156 -17.91 4.72 1.79
N SER A 157 -19.15 4.39 2.14
CA SER A 157 -19.80 4.89 3.36
C SER A 157 -20.77 3.90 4.00
N ARG A 158 -20.98 4.07 5.31
CA ARG A 158 -22.09 3.44 6.05
C ARG A 158 -23.44 4.09 5.75
N GLU A 159 -23.43 5.35 5.32
CA GLU A 159 -24.63 6.15 5.06
C GLU A 159 -24.85 6.30 3.55
N ALA A 160 -26.10 6.51 3.15
CA ALA A 160 -26.44 6.80 1.77
C ALA A 160 -25.58 7.94 1.22
N LEU A 161 -25.03 7.74 0.02
CA LEU A 161 -24.29 8.77 -0.69
C LEU A 161 -25.30 9.60 -1.51
N PRO A 162 -25.13 10.92 -1.61
CA PRO A 162 -26.00 11.75 -2.43
C PRO A 162 -25.94 11.28 -3.89
N SER A 163 -27.07 11.27 -4.61
CA SER A 163 -27.07 10.90 -6.04
C SER A 163 -26.08 11.78 -6.83
N PRO A 164 -25.33 11.23 -7.82
CA PRO A 164 -24.37 12.00 -8.62
C PRO A 164 -24.99 13.18 -9.38
N LEU A 165 -26.32 13.31 -9.39
CA LEU A 165 -27.05 14.44 -9.97
C LEU A 165 -27.00 15.72 -9.14
N VAL A 166 -26.48 15.72 -7.90
CA VAL A 166 -26.38 16.96 -7.10
C VAL A 166 -25.10 16.99 -6.26
N VAL A 167 -23.96 17.26 -6.91
CA VAL A 167 -22.88 18.01 -6.25
C VAL A 167 -23.14 19.47 -6.58
N SER A 168 -24.03 20.12 -5.82
CA SER A 168 -24.17 21.56 -5.90
C SER A 168 -22.81 22.17 -5.55
N ARG A 169 -22.17 22.85 -6.53
CA ARG A 169 -21.06 23.75 -6.25
C ARG A 169 -21.48 24.62 -5.07
N GLY A 170 -20.74 24.55 -3.96
CA GLY A 170 -20.97 25.43 -2.83
C GLY A 170 -20.97 26.86 -3.33
N VAL A 171 -22.15 27.48 -3.32
CA VAL A 171 -22.32 28.89 -3.69
C VAL A 171 -21.56 29.67 -2.63
N SER A 172 -20.60 30.50 -3.06
CA SER A 172 -19.81 31.29 -2.11
C SER A 172 -20.73 32.16 -1.25
N PRO A 173 -20.39 32.43 0.02
CA PRO A 173 -21.18 33.34 0.87
C PRO A 173 -21.43 34.70 0.20
N THR A 174 -20.49 35.13 -0.65
CA THR A 174 -20.59 36.34 -1.46
C THR A 174 -21.66 36.28 -2.54
N MET A 175 -21.89 35.12 -3.16
CA MET A 175 -23.00 34.94 -4.10
C MET A 175 -24.35 34.90 -3.39
N LEU A 176 -24.46 34.27 -2.21
CA LEU A 176 -25.70 34.29 -1.43
C LEU A 176 -26.07 35.71 -0.99
N ALA A 177 -25.09 36.52 -0.60
CA ALA A 177 -25.28 37.94 -0.28
C ALA A 177 -25.78 38.73 -1.51
N LEU A 178 -25.19 38.51 -2.68
CA LEU A 178 -25.64 39.13 -3.94
C LEU A 178 -27.07 38.71 -4.30
N TRP A 179 -27.42 37.43 -4.13
CA TRP A 179 -28.78 36.94 -4.39
C TRP A 179 -29.82 37.50 -3.41
N SER A 180 -29.47 37.69 -2.12
CA SER A 180 -30.36 38.35 -1.17
C SER A 180 -30.59 39.82 -1.49
N ILE A 181 -29.59 40.54 -2.03
CA ILE A 181 -29.75 41.92 -2.51
C ILE A 181 -30.65 41.96 -3.74
N VAL A 182 -30.46 41.06 -4.70
CA VAL A 182 -31.31 40.98 -5.91
C VAL A 182 -32.76 40.66 -5.54
N LEU A 183 -33.00 39.73 -4.62
CA LEU A 183 -34.35 39.40 -4.13
C LEU A 183 -34.99 40.53 -3.33
N ALA A 184 -34.22 41.27 -2.54
CA ALA A 184 -34.73 42.43 -1.80
C ALA A 184 -35.12 43.58 -2.75
N VAL A 185 -34.31 43.85 -3.78
CA VAL A 185 -34.59 44.88 -4.79
C VAL A 185 -35.80 44.47 -5.64
N CYS A 186 -35.85 43.23 -6.14
CA CYS A 186 -36.96 42.75 -6.96
C CYS A 186 -38.27 42.61 -6.15
N GLY A 187 -38.19 42.15 -4.90
CA GLY A 187 -39.33 42.01 -4.00
C GLY A 187 -39.92 43.36 -3.58
N GLY A 188 -39.08 44.35 -3.30
CA GLY A 188 -39.50 45.72 -3.01
C GLY A 188 -40.21 46.38 -4.19
N SER A 189 -39.68 46.20 -5.40
CA SER A 189 -40.30 46.71 -6.63
C SER A 189 -41.64 46.03 -6.94
N LEU A 190 -41.79 44.73 -6.68
CA LEU A 190 -43.03 43.99 -6.92
C LEU A 190 -44.15 44.40 -5.93
N ILE A 191 -43.81 44.62 -4.66
CA ILE A 191 -44.77 45.10 -3.64
C ILE A 191 -45.21 46.54 -3.94
N ALA A 192 -44.30 47.40 -4.42
CA ALA A 192 -44.64 48.75 -4.86
C ALA A 192 -45.56 48.75 -6.10
N LEU A 193 -45.33 47.81 -7.04
CA LEU A 193 -46.18 47.65 -8.23
C LEU A 193 -47.60 47.18 -7.85
N LEU A 194 -47.71 46.22 -6.93
CA LEU A 194 -48.99 45.65 -6.48
C LEU A 194 -49.81 46.60 -5.59
N ARG A 195 -49.18 47.60 -4.96
CA ARG A 195 -49.87 48.63 -4.17
C ARG A 195 -50.28 49.86 -5.00
N SER A 196 -49.74 50.06 -6.20
CA SER A 196 -50.11 51.20 -7.04
C SER A 196 -51.41 50.93 -7.81
N ARG A 197 -52.50 51.63 -7.46
CA ARG A 197 -53.82 51.48 -8.09
C ARG A 197 -54.00 52.27 -9.41
N ARG A 198 -52.92 52.65 -10.09
CA ARG A 198 -52.99 53.46 -11.33
C ARG A 198 -52.24 52.79 -12.47
N GLY A 199 -53.02 52.38 -13.48
CA GLY A 199 -52.59 51.56 -14.61
C GLY A 199 -51.73 52.29 -15.65
N VAL A 200 -50.49 52.62 -15.31
CA VAL A 200 -49.52 53.19 -16.27
C VAL A 200 -48.21 52.41 -16.38
N TRP A 201 -47.94 51.40 -15.55
CA TRP A 201 -46.66 50.67 -15.60
C TRP A 201 -46.82 49.23 -16.11
N ARG A 202 -47.24 49.07 -17.37
CA ARG A 202 -47.20 47.77 -18.08
C ARG A 202 -45.88 47.50 -18.83
N GLY A 203 -45.04 48.52 -19.05
CA GLY A 203 -43.78 48.37 -19.80
C GLY A 203 -42.58 47.91 -18.98
N THR A 204 -42.54 48.20 -17.68
CA THR A 204 -41.34 47.97 -16.84
C THR A 204 -41.34 46.64 -16.09
N ALA A 205 -42.50 46.04 -15.86
CA ALA A 205 -42.61 44.68 -15.29
C ALA A 205 -42.11 43.60 -16.28
N ALA A 206 -42.24 43.83 -17.59
CA ALA A 206 -41.77 42.92 -18.63
C ALA A 206 -40.24 42.85 -18.72
N CYS A 207 -39.54 43.98 -18.51
CA CYS A 207 -38.07 44.01 -18.53
C CYS A 207 -37.43 43.28 -17.33
N LEU A 208 -38.04 43.35 -16.15
CA LEU A 208 -37.53 42.65 -14.96
C LEU A 208 -37.76 41.13 -15.03
N LEU A 209 -38.84 40.67 -15.67
CA LEU A 209 -39.09 39.25 -15.89
C LEU A 209 -38.17 38.65 -16.97
N GLY A 210 -37.81 39.43 -18.00
CA GLY A 210 -36.87 39.02 -19.06
C GLY A 210 -35.44 38.80 -18.58
N VAL A 211 -34.95 39.64 -17.67
CA VAL A 211 -33.61 39.48 -17.07
C VAL A 211 -33.55 38.25 -16.14
N LEU A 212 -34.66 37.92 -15.46
CA LEU A 212 -34.75 36.72 -14.62
C LEU A 212 -34.81 35.41 -15.43
N MET A 213 -35.39 35.42 -16.63
CA MET A 213 -35.41 34.25 -17.53
C MET A 213 -34.10 34.07 -18.32
N GLY A 214 -33.39 35.14 -18.68
CA GLY A 214 -32.12 35.06 -19.41
C GLY A 214 -30.98 34.42 -18.64
N LEU A 215 -31.02 34.43 -17.30
CA LEU A 215 -29.99 33.83 -16.45
C LEU A 215 -30.20 32.33 -16.18
N VAL A 216 -31.35 31.76 -16.57
CA VAL A 216 -31.67 30.33 -16.35
C VAL A 216 -31.26 29.45 -17.55
N GLN A 217 -31.06 30.02 -18.75
CA GLN A 217 -30.74 29.23 -19.96
C GLN A 217 -29.23 29.07 -20.28
N GLY A 218 -28.33 29.55 -19.42
CA GLY A 218 -26.88 29.49 -19.67
C GLY A 218 -26.15 28.21 -19.26
N CYS A 219 -26.84 27.14 -18.85
CA CYS A 219 -26.20 25.95 -18.26
C CYS A 219 -26.81 24.62 -18.72
N THR A 220 -27.07 24.42 -20.01
CA THR A 220 -27.29 23.09 -20.59
C THR A 220 -26.78 23.04 -22.02
N ALA A 221 -25.48 22.82 -22.20
CA ALA A 221 -24.89 22.36 -23.45
C ALA A 221 -24.09 21.09 -23.14
N SER A 222 -24.77 19.95 -23.22
CA SER A 222 -24.19 18.62 -23.17
C SER A 222 -23.75 18.23 -24.58
N ASN A 223 -22.45 18.03 -24.79
CA ASN A 223 -21.95 17.30 -25.95
C ASN A 223 -21.94 15.81 -25.60
N ASP A 224 -22.81 15.05 -26.26
CA ASP A 224 -22.78 13.60 -26.32
C ASP A 224 -21.58 13.13 -27.16
N VAL A 225 -20.88 12.10 -26.70
CA VAL A 225 -20.09 11.21 -27.57
C VAL A 225 -20.34 9.77 -27.14
N SER A 226 -20.80 8.96 -28.09
CA SER A 226 -21.16 7.55 -27.96
C SER A 226 -20.22 6.64 -28.77
N LEU A 227 -19.90 5.47 -28.17
CA LEU A 227 -19.57 4.15 -28.77
C LEU A 227 -18.20 4.01 -29.48
N SER A 228 -17.52 2.85 -29.54
CA SER A 228 -18.00 1.50 -29.86
C SER A 228 -17.00 0.37 -29.52
N ALA A 229 -17.44 -0.89 -29.64
CA ALA A 229 -16.67 -2.13 -29.59
C ALA A 229 -16.59 -2.78 -30.99
N ALA A 230 -15.46 -3.40 -31.34
CA ALA A 230 -15.23 -4.41 -32.41
C ALA A 230 -13.71 -4.74 -32.45
N SER A 231 -13.15 -5.84 -32.92
CA SER A 231 -13.49 -7.24 -33.24
C SER A 231 -12.16 -7.92 -33.66
N ARG A 232 -12.11 -9.25 -33.67
CA ARG A 232 -10.97 -10.13 -34.01
C ARG A 232 -10.70 -10.28 -35.53
N GLU A 233 -9.58 -10.99 -35.81
CA GLU A 233 -9.06 -11.61 -37.06
C GLU A 233 -8.05 -10.73 -37.83
N GLY A 234 -6.88 -11.15 -38.34
CA GLY A 234 -6.15 -12.43 -38.44
C GLY A 234 -4.92 -12.24 -39.39
N LEU A 235 -4.05 -13.26 -39.50
CA LEU A 235 -2.91 -13.48 -40.45
C LEU A 235 -1.46 -13.02 -40.12
N VAL A 236 -0.68 -13.97 -39.57
CA VAL A 236 0.42 -14.77 -40.18
C VAL A 236 1.48 -14.13 -41.13
N ASP A 237 2.74 -14.40 -40.74
CA ASP A 237 4.06 -14.50 -41.43
C ASP A 237 4.65 -13.35 -42.28
N LYS A 238 5.82 -12.85 -41.85
CA LYS A 238 7.07 -12.97 -42.64
C LYS A 238 8.35 -12.61 -41.86
N GLU A 239 9.39 -13.33 -42.24
CA GLU A 239 10.78 -13.31 -41.78
C GLU A 239 11.50 -11.96 -41.97
N GLY A 240 12.53 -11.78 -41.13
CA GLY A 240 13.83 -11.24 -41.52
C GLY A 240 13.86 -9.95 -42.34
N SER A 241 14.00 -8.81 -41.65
CA SER A 241 14.55 -7.61 -42.24
C SER A 241 15.36 -6.87 -41.18
N SER A 242 16.66 -7.12 -41.18
CA SER A 242 17.66 -6.20 -40.63
C SER A 242 17.59 -4.90 -41.42
N ASP A 243 16.98 -3.84 -40.87
CA ASP A 243 17.42 -2.48 -41.18
C ASP A 243 16.88 -1.43 -40.19
N SER A 244 17.79 -0.58 -39.72
CA SER A 244 17.57 0.68 -38.98
C SER A 244 16.89 0.66 -37.60
N SER A 245 17.67 0.50 -36.52
CA SER A 245 17.24 0.98 -35.19
C SER A 245 18.41 1.39 -34.27
N ASP A 246 19.41 2.09 -34.83
CA ASP A 246 20.60 2.51 -34.08
C ASP A 246 20.33 3.64 -33.05
N GLU A 247 19.10 4.17 -32.99
CA GLU A 247 18.68 5.23 -32.04
C GLU A 247 17.47 4.82 -31.16
N ALA A 248 17.16 3.52 -31.08
CA ALA A 248 16.02 3.04 -30.27
C ALA A 248 16.25 3.28 -28.77
N ARG A 249 15.34 4.03 -28.13
CA ARG A 249 15.38 4.30 -26.68
C ARG A 249 14.84 3.15 -25.83
N GLU A 250 14.12 2.21 -26.44
CA GLU A 250 13.59 1.00 -25.80
C GLU A 250 14.04 -0.23 -26.60
N VAL A 251 14.73 -1.15 -25.94
CA VAL A 251 15.29 -2.37 -26.56
C VAL A 251 14.79 -3.60 -25.82
N TYR A 252 14.15 -4.50 -26.54
CA TYR A 252 13.79 -5.82 -26.05
C TYR A 252 14.73 -6.86 -26.65
N VAL A 253 15.50 -7.52 -25.80
CA VAL A 253 16.52 -8.51 -26.19
C VAL A 253 15.88 -9.87 -26.53
N GLY A 254 14.61 -10.08 -26.18
CA GLY A 254 13.96 -11.38 -26.34
C GLY A 254 14.15 -12.27 -25.13
N ARG A 255 14.15 -13.58 -25.37
CA ARG A 255 14.34 -14.60 -24.33
C ARG A 255 15.82 -14.86 -24.08
N VAL A 256 16.21 -14.78 -22.82
CA VAL A 256 17.61 -14.93 -22.38
C VAL A 256 17.68 -15.90 -21.19
N ILE A 257 18.74 -16.69 -21.13
CA ILE A 257 18.97 -17.61 -20.02
C ILE A 257 19.46 -16.80 -18.80
N GLU A 258 18.92 -17.08 -17.62
CA GLU A 258 19.38 -16.46 -16.36
C GLU A 258 20.89 -16.73 -16.15
N GLY A 259 21.64 -15.71 -15.72
CA GLY A 259 23.09 -15.79 -15.46
C GLY A 259 23.99 -15.03 -16.44
N VAL A 260 23.46 -14.62 -17.60
CA VAL A 260 24.17 -13.80 -18.61
C VAL A 260 24.02 -12.30 -18.30
N GLU A 261 25.07 -11.49 -18.39
CA GLU A 261 24.92 -10.02 -18.29
C GLU A 261 24.25 -9.47 -19.56
N LEU A 262 23.12 -8.77 -19.43
CA LEU A 262 22.55 -8.05 -20.57
C LEU A 262 23.32 -6.76 -20.79
N ALA A 263 23.73 -6.50 -22.04
CA ALA A 263 24.44 -5.29 -22.41
C ALA A 263 23.86 -4.69 -23.69
N HIS A 264 23.67 -3.38 -23.70
CA HIS A 264 23.31 -2.61 -24.89
C HIS A 264 23.92 -1.21 -24.80
N THR A 265 24.32 -0.63 -25.95
CA THR A 265 24.84 0.74 -26.01
C THR A 265 23.82 1.62 -26.71
N PHE A 266 23.14 2.46 -25.94
CA PHE A 266 22.20 3.43 -26.50
C PHE A 266 22.96 4.60 -27.12
N ARG A 267 22.38 5.16 -28.19
CA ARG A 267 22.93 6.34 -28.88
C ARG A 267 21.95 7.50 -28.70
N VAL A 268 22.38 8.57 -28.01
CA VAL A 268 21.57 9.76 -27.75
C VAL A 268 22.16 10.94 -28.51
N ARG A 269 21.49 11.36 -29.57
CA ARG A 269 21.91 12.53 -30.37
C ARG A 269 21.45 13.83 -29.74
N ASN A 270 22.34 14.82 -29.66
CA ASN A 270 21.96 16.20 -29.38
C ASN A 270 21.39 16.83 -30.65
N THR A 271 20.06 16.97 -30.72
CA THR A 271 19.35 17.57 -31.86
C THR A 271 19.14 19.07 -31.74
N THR A 272 19.59 19.69 -30.64
CA THR A 272 19.47 21.15 -30.46
C THR A 272 20.67 21.88 -31.07
N ASP A 273 20.54 23.19 -31.18
CA ASP A 273 21.60 24.12 -31.58
C ASP A 273 22.51 24.55 -30.41
N GLN A 274 22.24 24.06 -29.19
CA GLN A 274 23.00 24.37 -27.98
C GLN A 274 23.71 23.12 -27.41
N PRO A 275 24.84 23.28 -26.71
CA PRO A 275 25.48 22.16 -26.03
C PRO A 275 24.54 21.54 -24.99
N LEU A 276 24.45 20.20 -25.00
CA LEU A 276 23.65 19.44 -24.06
C LEU A 276 24.52 18.97 -22.90
N ARG A 277 24.22 19.39 -21.67
CA ARG A 277 24.95 18.96 -20.48
C ARG A 277 24.16 17.93 -19.69
N ILE A 278 24.80 16.82 -19.35
CA ILE A 278 24.20 15.80 -18.47
C ILE A 278 24.28 16.27 -17.02
N MET A 279 23.13 16.54 -16.40
CA MET A 279 23.02 17.07 -15.05
C MET A 279 22.86 15.98 -13.99
N ASN A 280 22.17 14.88 -14.34
CA ASN A 280 21.98 13.74 -13.44
C ASN A 280 21.71 12.45 -14.25
N VAL A 281 21.98 11.29 -13.63
CA VAL A 281 21.72 9.97 -14.20
C VAL A 281 21.00 9.12 -13.15
N ASP A 282 19.71 8.84 -13.37
CA ASP A 282 18.93 7.94 -12.52
C ASP A 282 18.90 6.53 -13.12
N LYS A 283 18.84 5.51 -12.26
CA LYS A 283 18.78 4.09 -12.66
C LYS A 283 17.83 3.29 -11.79
N SER A 284 17.25 2.21 -12.33
CA SER A 284 16.35 1.32 -11.59
C SER A 284 16.98 0.61 -10.39
N CYS A 285 18.27 0.28 -10.45
CA CYS A 285 18.98 -0.45 -9.39
C CYS A 285 20.42 0.05 -9.28
N SER A 286 20.96 0.07 -8.06
CA SER A 286 22.39 0.34 -7.81
C SER A 286 23.32 -0.62 -8.56
N CYS A 287 22.86 -1.86 -8.77
CA CYS A 287 23.54 -2.95 -9.47
C CYS A 287 23.69 -2.78 -10.99
N GLN A 288 23.00 -1.81 -11.60
CA GLN A 288 23.11 -1.50 -13.03
C GLN A 288 24.26 -0.53 -13.28
N SER A 289 24.98 -0.75 -14.39
CA SER A 289 26.13 0.06 -14.77
C SER A 289 25.81 0.85 -16.04
N GLY A 290 25.89 2.17 -15.95
CA GLY A 290 25.84 3.11 -17.06
C GLY A 290 27.03 4.05 -16.97
N ASN A 291 27.96 4.00 -17.93
CA ASN A 291 29.20 4.80 -17.87
C ASN A 291 29.01 6.21 -18.46
N VAL A 292 28.05 6.97 -17.92
CA VAL A 292 27.86 8.39 -18.29
C VAL A 292 28.27 9.25 -17.10
N ARG A 293 29.24 10.16 -17.31
CA ARG A 293 29.70 11.07 -16.26
C ARG A 293 28.76 12.26 -16.14
N ILE A 294 28.39 12.60 -14.91
CA ILE A 294 27.68 13.86 -14.64
C ILE A 294 28.59 15.02 -15.07
N GLY A 295 28.02 16.00 -15.75
CA GLY A 295 28.74 17.14 -16.33
C GLY A 295 29.29 16.91 -17.72
N THR A 296 29.15 15.71 -18.32
CA THR A 296 29.45 15.48 -19.73
C THR A 296 28.66 16.46 -20.60
N VAL A 297 29.35 17.12 -21.54
CA VAL A 297 28.78 18.05 -22.52
C VAL A 297 28.82 17.39 -23.89
N VAL A 298 27.71 17.43 -24.61
CA VAL A 298 27.54 16.87 -25.96
C VAL A 298 27.27 18.04 -26.91
N ALA A 299 28.13 18.28 -27.90
CA ALA A 299 27.95 19.42 -28.79
C ALA A 299 26.73 19.24 -29.72
N PRO A 300 26.19 20.32 -30.30
CA PRO A 300 25.12 20.24 -31.29
C PRO A 300 25.42 19.22 -32.40
N GLY A 301 24.47 18.31 -32.67
CA GLY A 301 24.59 17.25 -33.68
C GLY A 301 25.39 16.01 -33.27
N GLU A 302 26.15 16.06 -32.17
CA GLU A 302 26.93 14.93 -31.68
C GLU A 302 26.07 13.86 -31.00
N VAL A 303 26.60 12.64 -30.94
CA VAL A 303 25.95 11.48 -30.35
C VAL A 303 26.67 11.05 -29.08
N LEU A 304 25.95 10.98 -27.98
CA LEU A 304 26.39 10.38 -26.75
C LEU A 304 26.13 8.87 -26.77
N GLU A 305 27.19 8.08 -26.64
CA GLU A 305 27.07 6.64 -26.44
C GLU A 305 26.91 6.32 -24.96
N VAL A 306 25.89 5.53 -24.64
CA VAL A 306 25.47 5.20 -23.28
C VAL A 306 25.51 3.67 -23.14
N PRO A 307 26.67 3.08 -22.80
CA PRO A 307 26.76 1.66 -22.54
C PRO A 307 26.01 1.34 -21.25
N PHE A 308 24.99 0.48 -21.36
CA PHE A 308 24.12 0.08 -20.27
C PHE A 308 24.17 -1.42 -20.06
N ARG A 309 24.41 -1.84 -18.82
CA ARG A 309 24.51 -3.24 -18.42
C ARG A 309 23.55 -3.56 -17.28
N VAL A 310 22.85 -4.68 -17.42
CA VAL A 310 21.87 -5.18 -16.45
C VAL A 310 22.25 -6.61 -16.06
N PRO A 311 22.63 -6.86 -14.80
CA PRO A 311 22.90 -8.22 -14.33
C PRO A 311 21.59 -9.01 -14.27
N THR A 312 21.60 -10.25 -14.79
CA THR A 312 20.41 -11.13 -14.76
C THR A 312 20.42 -12.10 -13.59
N LYS A 313 21.55 -12.23 -12.87
CA LYS A 313 21.73 -13.20 -11.79
C LYS A 313 20.71 -12.97 -10.67
N GLY A 314 19.93 -14.00 -10.32
CA GLY A 314 18.92 -13.92 -9.27
C GLY A 314 17.63 -13.21 -9.70
N THR A 315 17.49 -12.86 -10.98
CA THR A 315 16.27 -12.28 -11.55
C THR A 315 15.55 -13.33 -12.40
N ARG A 316 14.23 -13.36 -12.36
CA ARG A 316 13.39 -14.32 -13.11
C ARG A 316 12.21 -13.64 -13.78
N GLY A 317 11.72 -14.25 -14.85
CA GLY A 317 10.61 -13.69 -15.62
C GLY A 317 11.03 -12.43 -16.37
N LYS A 318 10.16 -11.43 -16.45
CA LYS A 318 10.45 -10.19 -17.18
C LYS A 318 11.48 -9.36 -16.42
N LEU A 319 12.68 -9.24 -16.98
CA LEU A 319 13.71 -8.31 -16.53
C LEU A 319 13.53 -6.99 -17.29
N ARG A 320 13.45 -5.88 -16.56
CA ARG A 320 13.41 -4.53 -17.11
C ARG A 320 14.41 -3.66 -16.37
N GLY A 321 15.44 -3.19 -17.07
CA GLY A 321 16.37 -2.20 -16.58
C GLY A 321 16.17 -0.88 -17.31
N TRP A 322 16.20 0.23 -16.57
CA TRP A 322 16.11 1.55 -17.15
C TRP A 322 17.17 2.51 -16.62
N LEU A 323 17.51 3.48 -17.46
CA LEU A 323 18.41 4.58 -17.19
C LEU A 323 17.77 5.87 -17.69
N ARG A 324 17.80 6.93 -16.87
CA ARG A 324 17.24 8.23 -17.20
C ARG A 324 18.33 9.30 -17.09
N LEU A 325 18.62 9.95 -18.21
CA LEU A 325 19.52 11.09 -18.28
C LEU A 325 18.70 12.37 -18.11
N HIS A 326 19.07 13.21 -17.14
CA HIS A 326 18.55 14.56 -17.03
C HIS A 326 19.56 15.54 -17.60
N THR A 327 19.09 16.47 -18.41
CA THR A 327 19.95 17.45 -19.07
C THR A 327 19.48 18.88 -18.80
N ASP A 328 20.29 19.86 -19.17
CA ASP A 328 19.95 21.29 -19.13
C ASP A 328 19.22 21.79 -20.38
N SER A 329 18.83 20.89 -21.28
CA SER A 329 18.16 21.26 -22.53
C SER A 329 16.80 21.94 -22.27
N SER A 330 16.54 22.97 -23.07
CA SER A 330 15.21 23.60 -23.17
C SER A 330 14.22 22.71 -23.92
N ASP A 331 14.70 21.83 -24.81
CA ASP A 331 13.90 20.84 -25.54
C ASP A 331 13.38 19.76 -24.59
N GLU A 332 12.05 19.62 -24.52
CA GLU A 332 11.38 18.67 -23.64
C GLU A 332 11.81 17.21 -23.91
N SER A 333 12.10 16.86 -25.16
CA SER A 333 12.49 15.50 -25.58
C SER A 333 13.89 15.09 -25.15
N LEU A 334 14.74 16.09 -24.81
CA LEU A 334 16.12 15.91 -24.38
C LEU A 334 16.33 16.29 -22.91
N ARG A 335 15.40 17.03 -22.29
CA ARG A 335 15.46 17.38 -20.86
C ARG A 335 15.47 16.13 -19.96
N SER A 336 14.71 15.11 -20.34
CA SER A 336 14.70 13.81 -19.65
C SER A 336 14.68 12.66 -20.66
N VAL A 337 15.85 12.08 -20.93
CA VAL A 337 15.98 10.96 -21.87
C VAL A 337 15.86 9.65 -21.11
N TYR A 338 14.77 8.92 -21.34
CA TYR A 338 14.53 7.59 -20.77
C TYR A 338 15.05 6.52 -21.74
N LEU A 339 15.88 5.61 -21.22
CA LEU A 339 16.46 4.48 -21.93
C LEU A 339 16.07 3.19 -21.21
N GLU A 340 15.62 2.18 -21.96
CA GLU A 340 15.13 0.92 -21.42
C GLU A 340 15.71 -0.29 -22.13
N LEU A 341 16.16 -1.25 -21.33
CA LEU A 341 16.57 -2.58 -21.78
C LEU A 341 15.69 -3.63 -21.08
N SER A 342 15.01 -4.47 -21.85
CA SER A 342 14.13 -5.52 -21.34
C SER A 342 14.42 -6.89 -21.94
N ALA A 343 14.14 -7.95 -21.17
CA ALA A 343 14.27 -9.34 -21.60
C ALA A 343 13.31 -10.26 -20.83
N GLU A 344 13.07 -11.44 -21.35
CA GLU A 344 12.35 -12.51 -20.64
C GLU A 344 13.33 -13.61 -20.23
N LEU A 345 13.47 -13.83 -18.92
CA LEU A 345 14.44 -14.77 -18.37
C LEU A 345 13.83 -16.16 -18.19
N GLU A 346 14.40 -17.14 -18.88
CA GLU A 346 14.09 -18.56 -18.68
C GLU A 346 15.01 -19.15 -17.60
N ALA A 347 14.43 -19.56 -16.47
CA ALA A 347 15.17 -20.14 -15.35
C ALA A 347 15.28 -21.67 -15.50
N LYS A 348 16.52 -22.21 -15.46
CA LYS A 348 16.76 -23.67 -15.48
C LYS A 348 16.41 -24.37 -14.17
N LEU A 349 16.29 -23.62 -13.07
CA LEU A 349 15.90 -24.08 -11.74
C LEU A 349 14.73 -23.26 -11.21
N ARG A 350 13.71 -23.95 -10.71
CA ARG A 350 12.48 -23.34 -10.21
C ARG A 350 12.20 -23.82 -8.79
N ALA A 351 12.10 -22.86 -7.87
CA ALA A 351 11.60 -23.10 -6.52
C ALA A 351 10.08 -22.94 -6.47
N VAL A 352 9.40 -23.88 -5.82
CA VAL A 352 7.96 -23.93 -5.60
C VAL A 352 7.70 -24.23 -4.13
N PRO A 353 7.20 -23.26 -3.35
CA PRO A 353 6.95 -21.86 -3.71
C PRO A 353 8.25 -21.07 -3.96
N THR A 354 8.15 -19.88 -4.57
CA THR A 354 9.31 -18.99 -4.84
C THR A 354 9.84 -18.29 -3.59
N SER A 355 9.06 -18.29 -2.50
CA SER A 355 9.45 -17.86 -1.17
C SER A 355 8.71 -18.70 -0.13
N ILE A 356 9.31 -18.92 1.03
CA ILE A 356 8.69 -19.63 2.15
C ILE A 356 8.14 -18.59 3.12
N VAL A 357 6.81 -18.54 3.26
CA VAL A 357 6.14 -17.63 4.18
C VAL A 357 5.45 -18.43 5.28
N PHE A 358 5.93 -18.27 6.51
CA PHE A 358 5.36 -18.89 7.71
C PHE A 358 4.23 -18.04 8.30
N GLY A 359 4.19 -16.74 8.01
CA GLY A 359 3.21 -15.82 8.60
C GLY A 359 3.48 -15.56 10.09
N ASN A 360 2.42 -15.25 10.83
CA ASN A 360 2.48 -15.12 12.29
C ASN A 360 2.39 -16.50 12.95
N PHE A 361 3.30 -16.79 13.87
CA PHE A 361 3.27 -18.02 14.67
C PHE A 361 3.63 -17.72 16.13
N GLN A 362 3.22 -18.57 17.05
CA GLN A 362 3.33 -18.33 18.49
C GLN A 362 4.66 -18.85 19.07
N VAL A 363 4.95 -18.41 20.30
CA VAL A 363 6.02 -19.00 21.11
C VAL A 363 5.72 -20.49 21.34
N GLY A 364 6.72 -21.34 21.09
CA GLY A 364 6.58 -22.80 21.18
C GLY A 364 6.12 -23.47 19.89
N GLU A 365 5.61 -22.72 18.91
CA GLU A 365 5.35 -23.26 17.58
C GLU A 365 6.64 -23.35 16.75
N THR A 366 6.77 -24.45 16.01
CA THR A 366 7.84 -24.75 15.06
C THR A 366 7.25 -25.05 13.68
N PRO A 367 6.62 -24.06 13.03
CA PRO A 367 5.90 -24.30 11.79
C PRO A 367 6.83 -24.82 10.69
N THR A 368 6.33 -25.77 9.91
CA THR A 368 7.06 -26.40 8.79
C THR A 368 6.38 -26.12 7.45
N ARG A 369 7.17 -26.08 6.38
CA ARG A 369 6.73 -25.88 4.99
C ARG A 369 7.57 -26.74 4.06
N VAL A 370 6.99 -27.10 2.92
CA VAL A 370 7.67 -27.85 1.88
C VAL A 370 8.17 -26.88 0.81
N LEU A 371 9.44 -27.02 0.44
CA LEU A 371 10.07 -26.36 -0.69
C LEU A 371 10.43 -27.41 -1.73
N ARG A 372 9.82 -27.33 -2.92
CA ARG A 372 10.17 -28.17 -4.06
C ARG A 372 11.04 -27.36 -5.03
N VAL A 373 12.14 -27.94 -5.48
CA VAL A 373 13.02 -27.35 -6.49
C VAL A 373 13.01 -28.25 -7.71
N GLU A 374 12.63 -27.71 -8.85
CA GLU A 374 12.51 -28.42 -10.13
C GLU A 374 13.54 -27.89 -11.11
N SER A 375 14.03 -28.73 -12.02
CA SER A 375 14.87 -28.29 -13.12
C SER A 375 14.32 -28.70 -14.47
N THR A 376 14.40 -27.78 -15.43
CA THR A 376 14.15 -28.03 -16.85
C THR A 376 15.42 -28.45 -17.60
N ALA A 377 16.58 -28.35 -16.96
CA ALA A 377 17.86 -28.77 -17.51
C ALA A 377 18.24 -30.17 -16.97
N ALA A 378 18.38 -31.13 -17.87
CA ALA A 378 18.80 -32.48 -17.52
C ALA A 378 20.16 -32.46 -16.79
N GLY A 379 20.28 -33.20 -15.67
CA GLY A 379 21.54 -33.32 -14.92
C GLY A 379 21.79 -32.22 -13.88
N LEU A 380 21.02 -31.12 -13.87
CA LEU A 380 21.31 -29.98 -12.99
C LEU A 380 20.94 -30.25 -11.52
N VAL A 381 19.87 -31.02 -11.28
CA VAL A 381 19.47 -31.46 -9.92
C VAL A 381 20.46 -32.48 -9.36
N GLU A 382 21.10 -33.27 -10.22
CA GLU A 382 22.14 -34.22 -9.91
C GLU A 382 23.43 -33.53 -9.41
N MET A 383 23.63 -32.27 -9.79
CA MET A 383 24.75 -31.42 -9.35
C MET A 383 24.52 -30.72 -7.99
N PHE A 384 23.39 -30.94 -7.31
CA PHE A 384 23.13 -30.37 -5.99
C PHE A 384 24.17 -30.80 -4.95
N GLN A 385 24.71 -29.83 -4.22
CA GLN A 385 25.72 -30.04 -3.17
C GLN A 385 25.12 -29.89 -1.77
N GLU A 386 24.49 -28.74 -1.48
CA GLU A 386 24.01 -28.42 -0.15
C GLU A 386 22.92 -27.36 -0.15
N ALA A 387 22.15 -27.30 0.95
CA ALA A 387 21.21 -26.22 1.22
C ALA A 387 21.50 -25.63 2.60
N ARG A 388 21.56 -24.30 2.68
CA ARG A 388 21.83 -23.56 3.93
C ARG A 388 20.82 -22.44 4.12
N SER A 389 20.53 -22.12 5.37
CA SER A 389 19.76 -20.92 5.73
C SER A 389 20.72 -19.82 6.21
N SER A 390 20.50 -18.58 5.78
CA SER A 390 21.19 -17.41 6.34
C SER A 390 20.66 -17.03 7.72
N SER A 391 19.47 -17.52 8.10
CA SER A 391 18.87 -17.29 9.42
C SER A 391 19.19 -18.47 10.34
N PRO A 392 19.77 -18.24 11.53
CA PRO A 392 20.05 -19.32 12.48
C PRO A 392 18.77 -19.95 13.04
N HIS A 393 17.63 -19.24 12.95
CA HIS A 393 16.33 -19.66 13.45
C HIS A 393 15.49 -20.43 12.42
N VAL A 394 16.04 -20.69 11.23
CA VAL A 394 15.38 -21.46 10.18
C VAL A 394 16.25 -22.64 9.83
N SER A 395 15.65 -23.82 9.80
CA SER A 395 16.26 -25.07 9.38
C SER A 395 15.73 -25.48 8.00
N ILE A 396 16.59 -26.16 7.24
CA ILE A 396 16.25 -26.75 5.95
C ILE A 396 16.83 -28.17 5.91
N ALA A 397 16.00 -29.14 5.54
CA ALA A 397 16.37 -30.54 5.44
C ALA A 397 15.91 -31.11 4.10
N LEU A 398 16.81 -31.76 3.36
CA LEU A 398 16.43 -32.51 2.17
C LEU A 398 15.62 -33.74 2.59
N ARG A 399 14.43 -33.91 2.00
CA ARG A 399 13.54 -35.04 2.24
C ARG A 399 13.56 -36.04 1.10
N GLU A 400 13.57 -35.55 -0.14
CA GLU A 400 13.52 -36.40 -1.32
C GLU A 400 14.41 -35.85 -2.43
N ARG A 401 15.04 -36.78 -3.16
CA ARG A 401 15.79 -36.50 -4.38
C ARG A 401 15.28 -37.41 -5.48
N SER A 402 14.82 -36.80 -6.57
CA SER A 402 14.29 -37.48 -7.75
C SER A 402 14.90 -36.87 -9.02
N PRO A 403 14.88 -37.59 -10.16
CA PRO A 403 15.32 -37.02 -11.43
C PRO A 403 14.58 -35.70 -11.73
N GLY A 404 15.33 -34.61 -11.86
CA GLY A 404 14.75 -33.30 -12.14
C GLY A 404 14.06 -32.59 -10.98
N ALA A 405 14.02 -33.15 -9.76
CA ALA A 405 13.49 -32.44 -8.60
C ALA A 405 14.08 -32.80 -7.22
N LEU A 406 14.18 -31.79 -6.35
CA LEU A 406 14.54 -31.89 -4.94
C LEU A 406 13.37 -31.43 -4.07
N VAL A 407 13.11 -32.11 -2.96
CA VAL A 407 12.08 -31.71 -1.99
C VAL A 407 12.73 -31.49 -0.64
N PHE A 408 12.52 -30.31 -0.08
CA PHE A 408 13.04 -29.89 1.22
C PHE A 408 11.89 -29.63 2.18
N GLU A 409 12.12 -29.94 3.44
CA GLU A 409 11.34 -29.43 4.55
C GLU A 409 12.07 -28.25 5.17
N VAL A 410 11.36 -27.14 5.31
CA VAL A 410 11.85 -25.90 5.89
C VAL A 410 11.05 -25.63 7.17
N ALA A 411 11.73 -25.43 8.29
CA ALA A 411 11.08 -25.28 9.58
C ALA A 411 11.69 -24.12 10.38
N VAL A 412 10.83 -23.37 11.08
CA VAL A 412 11.29 -22.41 12.09
C VAL A 412 11.66 -23.17 13.36
N ARG A 413 12.84 -22.84 13.91
CA ARG A 413 13.35 -23.44 15.14
C ARG A 413 12.60 -22.90 16.36
N ASP A 414 12.57 -23.71 17.42
CA ASP A 414 11.95 -23.36 18.69
C ASP A 414 12.67 -22.19 19.39
N ASP A 415 13.95 -21.99 19.11
CA ASP A 415 14.81 -20.90 19.61
C ASP A 415 14.58 -19.53 18.94
N SER A 416 13.62 -19.42 18.01
CA SER A 416 13.40 -18.17 17.28
C SER A 416 12.97 -17.03 18.22
N ARG A 417 13.54 -15.84 18.03
CA ARG A 417 13.19 -14.67 18.86
C ARG A 417 11.78 -14.17 18.53
N LEU A 418 11.18 -13.46 19.48
CA LEU A 418 9.98 -12.66 19.23
C LEU A 418 10.25 -11.63 18.14
N GLY A 419 9.26 -11.41 17.28
CA GLY A 419 9.36 -10.54 16.12
C GLY A 419 9.72 -11.28 14.83
N GLU A 420 10.29 -10.56 13.88
CA GLU A 420 10.50 -11.04 12.53
C GLU A 420 11.53 -12.18 12.47
N VAL A 421 11.16 -13.25 11.77
CA VAL A 421 12.05 -14.34 11.36
C VAL A 421 12.21 -14.25 9.85
N GLN A 422 13.34 -13.68 9.43
CA GLN A 422 13.68 -13.50 8.02
C GLN A 422 15.01 -14.16 7.68
N GLY A 423 15.15 -14.58 6.43
CA GLY A 423 16.40 -15.12 5.91
C GLY A 423 16.29 -15.55 4.45
N THR A 424 17.36 -16.16 3.95
CA THR A 424 17.44 -16.71 2.60
C THR A 424 17.95 -18.14 2.69
N LEU A 425 17.27 -19.06 2.02
CA LEU A 425 17.76 -20.41 1.76
C LEU A 425 18.64 -20.36 0.52
N THR A 426 19.88 -20.80 0.64
CA THR A 426 20.84 -20.90 -0.47
C THR A 426 21.07 -22.37 -0.76
N LEU A 427 20.68 -22.80 -1.95
CA LEU A 427 20.96 -24.13 -2.48
C LEU A 427 22.14 -24.01 -3.45
N THR A 428 23.19 -24.79 -3.23
CA THR A 428 24.44 -24.74 -4.02
C THR A 428 24.52 -25.94 -4.96
N PHE A 429 24.99 -25.72 -6.18
CA PHE A 429 25.18 -26.73 -7.22
C PHE A 429 26.62 -26.69 -7.75
N SER A 430 27.15 -27.84 -8.16
CA SER A 430 28.54 -28.00 -8.63
C SER A 430 28.77 -27.55 -10.08
N THR A 431 28.04 -26.53 -10.55
CA THR A 431 28.13 -26.00 -11.92
C THR A 431 28.48 -24.50 -11.90
N SER A 432 29.32 -24.08 -12.85
CA SER A 432 29.68 -22.68 -13.05
C SER A 432 28.51 -21.83 -13.53
N ASP A 433 27.58 -22.44 -14.26
CA ASP A 433 26.52 -21.71 -14.95
C ASP A 433 25.35 -21.38 -14.01
N TYR A 434 25.11 -22.24 -13.02
CA TYR A 434 24.04 -22.12 -12.02
C TYR A 434 24.54 -22.53 -10.64
N PRO A 435 25.48 -21.77 -10.05
CA PRO A 435 26.15 -22.21 -8.82
C PRO A 435 25.23 -22.17 -7.60
N THR A 436 24.21 -21.30 -7.59
CA THR A 436 23.30 -21.15 -6.45
C THR A 436 21.86 -20.81 -6.84
N LEU A 437 20.92 -21.30 -6.03
CA LEU A 437 19.50 -20.93 -6.04
C LEU A 437 19.14 -20.35 -4.66
N CYS A 438 18.65 -19.10 -4.64
CA CYS A 438 18.22 -18.43 -3.43
C CYS A 438 16.69 -18.41 -3.30
N VAL A 439 16.16 -18.75 -2.12
CA VAL A 439 14.72 -18.73 -1.80
C VAL A 439 14.51 -17.93 -0.51
N PRO A 440 13.80 -16.78 -0.54
CA PRO A 440 13.53 -15.99 0.65
C PRO A 440 12.63 -16.73 1.66
N VAL A 441 12.85 -16.47 2.94
CA VAL A 441 12.07 -16.99 4.06
C VAL A 441 11.58 -15.82 4.91
N LEU A 442 10.28 -15.81 5.21
CA LEU A 442 9.63 -14.77 6.01
C LEU A 442 8.68 -15.40 7.04
N GLY A 443 8.65 -14.82 8.23
CA GLY A 443 7.76 -15.19 9.31
C GLY A 443 7.83 -14.17 10.44
N ASN A 444 6.94 -14.26 11.41
CA ASN A 444 6.91 -13.38 12.57
C ASN A 444 6.47 -14.16 13.81
N ARG A 445 7.36 -14.33 14.78
CA ARG A 445 7.02 -14.97 16.04
C ARG A 445 6.35 -13.95 16.96
N VAL A 446 5.08 -14.16 17.26
CA VAL A 446 4.29 -13.27 18.11
C VAL A 446 4.27 -13.81 19.54
N GLY A 447 4.43 -12.90 20.51
CA GLY A 447 4.18 -13.24 21.91
C GLY A 447 2.71 -13.58 22.12
N THR A 448 2.42 -14.51 23.03
CA THR A 448 1.07 -14.94 23.43
C THR A 448 0.28 -13.85 24.15
N LEU A 449 0.98 -12.87 24.72
CA LEU A 449 0.43 -11.76 25.49
C LEU A 449 0.97 -10.42 25.00
N LYS A 450 0.13 -9.38 25.04
CA LYS A 450 0.48 -7.99 24.73
C LYS A 450 -0.02 -7.07 25.83
N VAL A 451 0.81 -6.08 26.20
CA VAL A 451 0.44 -5.01 27.13
C VAL A 451 0.11 -3.71 26.39
N LEU A 452 -0.91 -3.00 26.87
CA LEU A 452 -1.38 -1.71 26.34
C LEU A 452 -1.63 -0.73 27.51
N PRO A 453 -0.95 0.42 27.57
CA PRO A 453 0.11 0.86 26.66
C PRO A 453 1.34 -0.09 26.73
N SER A 454 2.19 -0.07 25.70
CA SER A 454 3.40 -0.90 25.65
C SER A 454 4.45 -0.50 26.68
N GLU A 455 4.32 0.70 27.23
CA GLU A 455 5.03 1.20 28.40
C GLU A 455 4.15 2.21 29.15
N VAL A 456 4.33 2.33 30.46
CA VAL A 456 3.66 3.34 31.28
C VAL A 456 4.63 4.49 31.52
N ILE A 457 4.35 5.65 30.94
CA ILE A 457 5.13 6.86 31.18
C ILE A 457 4.59 7.57 32.42
N VAL A 458 5.50 7.88 33.34
CA VAL A 458 5.21 8.53 34.62
C VAL A 458 5.99 9.83 34.68
N ASP A 459 5.26 10.94 34.50
CA ASP A 459 5.83 12.27 34.70
C ASP A 459 5.98 12.59 36.19
N ARG A 460 6.88 13.49 36.56
CA ARG A 460 6.92 14.03 37.92
C ARG A 460 5.72 14.94 38.15
N TRP A 461 5.02 14.79 39.28
CA TRP A 461 3.98 15.73 39.70
C TRP A 461 4.14 16.19 41.16
N PRO A 462 3.78 17.44 41.48
CA PRO A 462 3.67 17.89 42.85
C PRO A 462 2.42 17.29 43.50
N GLY A 463 2.58 16.60 44.63
CA GLY A 463 1.48 16.10 45.46
C GLY A 463 1.71 14.70 46.02
N GLU A 464 1.02 14.37 47.11
CA GLU A 464 1.09 13.07 47.81
C GLU A 464 0.06 12.05 47.28
N MET A 465 -0.86 12.49 46.42
CA MET A 465 -1.94 11.66 45.93
C MET A 465 -1.47 10.70 44.82
N PRO A 466 -1.81 9.40 44.90
CA PRO A 466 -1.52 8.44 43.83
C PRO A 466 -2.30 8.78 42.56
N ARG A 467 -1.71 8.50 41.40
CA ARG A 467 -2.37 8.65 40.10
C ARG A 467 -2.78 7.30 39.55
N ALA A 468 -4.03 7.18 39.13
CA ALA A 468 -4.51 6.00 38.45
C ALA A 468 -3.93 5.91 37.02
N ARG A 469 -3.54 4.70 36.63
CA ARG A 469 -3.19 4.32 35.26
C ARG A 469 -3.91 3.01 34.92
N LEU A 470 -4.26 2.84 33.65
CA LEU A 470 -4.88 1.62 33.16
C LEU A 470 -3.86 0.84 32.34
N LEU A 471 -3.58 -0.39 32.73
CA LEU A 471 -2.78 -1.34 31.98
C LEU A 471 -3.68 -2.47 31.49
N ARG A 472 -3.75 -2.66 30.17
CA ARG A 472 -4.47 -3.77 29.55
C ARG A 472 -3.51 -4.87 29.17
N VAL A 473 -3.84 -6.10 29.55
CA VAL A 473 -3.12 -7.30 29.14
C VAL A 473 -4.04 -8.10 28.23
N VAL A 474 -3.58 -8.37 27.01
CA VAL A 474 -4.40 -8.93 25.93
C VAL A 474 -3.74 -10.20 25.42
N SER A 475 -4.52 -11.27 25.31
CA SER A 475 -4.12 -12.47 24.59
C SER A 475 -4.16 -12.19 23.09
N THR A 476 -3.00 -12.27 22.44
CA THR A 476 -2.87 -12.06 20.98
C THR A 476 -3.49 -13.20 20.19
N ALA A 477 -3.63 -14.37 20.82
CA ALA A 477 -4.21 -15.58 20.29
C ALA A 477 -5.74 -15.65 20.42
N GLY A 478 -6.37 -14.69 21.14
CA GLY A 478 -7.79 -14.73 21.48
C GLY A 478 -8.16 -15.78 22.54
N ARG A 479 -7.17 -16.49 23.09
CA ARG A 479 -7.37 -17.50 24.15
C ARG A 479 -7.53 -16.81 25.51
N ALA A 480 -8.59 -17.17 26.25
CA ALA A 480 -8.80 -16.65 27.60
C ALA A 480 -7.72 -17.17 28.56
N PHE A 481 -7.28 -16.33 29.48
CA PHE A 481 -6.25 -16.65 30.47
C PHE A 481 -6.58 -16.03 31.82
N ARG A 482 -5.86 -16.48 32.86
CA ARG A 482 -5.94 -15.90 34.20
C ARG A 482 -4.61 -15.25 34.55
N ILE A 483 -4.66 -14.06 35.13
CA ILE A 483 -3.49 -13.45 35.76
C ILE A 483 -3.35 -14.09 37.15
N THR A 484 -2.25 -14.80 37.36
CA THR A 484 -1.95 -15.54 38.60
C THR A 484 -1.19 -14.67 39.59
N ARG A 485 -0.32 -13.79 39.09
CA ARG A 485 0.50 -12.89 39.89
C ARG A 485 0.91 -11.68 39.07
N VAL A 486 1.11 -10.54 39.71
CA VAL A 486 1.74 -9.38 39.07
C VAL A 486 2.81 -8.84 40.00
N ASP A 487 4.03 -8.74 39.49
CA ASP A 487 5.15 -8.15 40.18
C ASP A 487 5.23 -6.67 39.81
N CYS A 488 5.04 -5.81 40.80
CA CYS A 488 5.13 -4.36 40.66
C CYS A 488 6.33 -3.82 41.43
N PRO A 489 6.92 -2.69 40.99
CA PRO A 489 7.83 -1.94 41.84
C PRO A 489 7.09 -1.41 43.08
N ASP A 490 7.84 -1.10 44.13
CA ASP A 490 7.37 -0.65 45.45
C ASP A 490 6.48 0.60 45.42
N TRP A 491 6.59 1.43 44.39
CA TRP A 491 5.79 2.64 44.17
C TRP A 491 4.61 2.46 43.20
N VAL A 492 4.30 1.22 42.78
CA VAL A 492 3.10 0.89 41.99
C VAL A 492 2.26 -0.16 42.72
N GLN A 493 0.98 0.13 42.92
CA GLN A 493 0.02 -0.81 43.49
C GLN A 493 -1.07 -1.19 42.47
N ILE A 494 -1.59 -2.41 42.56
CA ILE A 494 -2.73 -2.85 41.76
C ILE A 494 -3.98 -2.69 42.62
N ALA A 495 -4.90 -1.84 42.18
CA ALA A 495 -6.13 -1.55 42.91
C ALA A 495 -7.18 -2.65 42.73
N GLU A 496 -7.33 -3.18 41.51
CA GLU A 496 -8.37 -4.14 41.14
C GLU A 496 -7.94 -4.95 39.89
N GLY A 497 -8.53 -6.14 39.70
CA GLY A 497 -8.49 -6.85 38.41
C GLY A 497 -7.77 -8.20 38.38
N LEU A 498 -7.51 -8.82 39.53
CA LEU A 498 -6.88 -10.13 39.58
C LEU A 498 -7.91 -11.27 39.61
N ASN A 499 -7.57 -12.40 38.98
CA ASN A 499 -8.25 -13.68 39.12
C ASN A 499 -9.63 -13.84 38.43
N ARG A 500 -9.79 -13.31 37.23
CA ARG A 500 -10.88 -13.67 36.30
C ARG A 500 -10.32 -14.39 35.07
N GLU A 501 -11.13 -15.18 34.40
CA GLU A 501 -10.75 -15.77 33.11
C GLU A 501 -11.24 -14.87 31.99
N ALA A 502 -10.32 -14.32 31.20
CA ALA A 502 -10.66 -13.36 30.15
C ALA A 502 -9.59 -13.31 29.06
N VAL A 503 -10.00 -12.90 27.85
CA VAL A 503 -9.08 -12.58 26.74
C VAL A 503 -8.40 -11.23 26.94
N VAL A 504 -9.05 -10.33 27.69
CA VAL A 504 -8.55 -8.99 28.04
C VAL A 504 -8.69 -8.76 29.53
N HIS A 505 -7.57 -8.45 30.16
CA HIS A 505 -7.49 -8.02 31.56
C HIS A 505 -7.23 -6.54 31.63
N GLU A 506 -7.99 -5.84 32.48
CA GLU A 506 -7.80 -4.43 32.77
C GLU A 506 -7.28 -4.31 34.20
N LEU A 507 -6.00 -3.94 34.33
CA LEU A 507 -5.35 -3.71 35.61
C LEU A 507 -5.36 -2.22 35.91
N LYS A 508 -6.07 -1.83 36.97
CA LYS A 508 -6.02 -0.46 37.49
C LYS A 508 -4.80 -0.32 38.38
N LEU A 509 -3.82 0.43 37.91
CA LEU A 509 -2.59 0.73 38.64
C LEU A 509 -2.77 2.03 39.42
N GLN A 510 -2.32 2.06 40.67
CA GLN A 510 -2.10 3.27 41.44
C GLN A 510 -0.61 3.53 41.50
N VAL A 511 -0.18 4.61 40.84
CA VAL A 511 1.22 5.03 40.82
C VAL A 511 1.42 6.07 41.91
N MET A 512 2.25 5.75 42.89
CA MET A 512 2.59 6.66 43.97
C MET A 512 3.53 7.76 43.47
N PRO A 513 3.43 8.99 44.01
CA PRO A 513 4.41 10.04 43.74
C PRO A 513 5.77 9.62 44.30
N ALA A 514 6.64 9.12 43.44
CA ALA A 514 7.93 8.61 43.86
C ALA A 514 8.89 9.77 44.17
N SER A 515 9.26 9.94 45.44
CA SER A 515 10.44 10.70 45.85
C SER A 515 11.72 9.94 45.44
N GLY A 516 11.96 9.82 44.13
CA GLY A 516 13.08 9.04 43.57
C GLY A 516 12.71 8.05 42.45
N GLY A 517 11.58 8.28 41.77
CA GLY A 517 11.11 7.41 40.67
C GLY A 517 12.21 7.05 39.68
N ARG A 518 12.44 5.75 39.51
CA ARG A 518 13.40 5.16 38.57
C ARG A 518 12.66 4.25 37.61
N ASP A 519 13.23 4.07 36.44
CA ASP A 519 12.75 3.09 35.48
C ASP A 519 12.63 1.70 36.12
N ALA A 520 11.48 1.07 35.93
CA ALA A 520 11.18 -0.25 36.46
C ALA A 520 10.29 -1.02 35.49
N ASN A 521 9.95 -2.26 35.87
CA ASN A 521 9.10 -3.14 35.08
C ASN A 521 7.93 -3.63 35.95
N ILE A 522 6.74 -3.70 35.35
CA ILE A 522 5.61 -4.48 35.85
C ILE A 522 5.62 -5.81 35.10
N VAL A 523 5.72 -6.93 35.81
CA VAL A 523 5.73 -8.28 35.20
C VAL A 523 4.42 -8.98 35.55
N VAL A 524 3.62 -9.30 34.55
CA VAL A 524 2.34 -9.99 34.70
C VAL A 524 2.53 -11.46 34.40
N HIS A 525 2.30 -12.31 35.40
CA HIS A 525 2.34 -13.76 35.29
C HIS A 525 0.95 -14.31 35.03
N THR A 526 0.85 -15.27 34.11
CA THR A 526 -0.41 -15.93 33.77
C THR A 526 -0.35 -17.43 34.08
N ASP A 527 -1.50 -18.09 33.99
CA ASP A 527 -1.63 -19.51 34.21
C ASP A 527 -0.93 -20.35 33.13
N HIS A 528 -1.26 -20.12 31.86
CA HIS A 528 -0.80 -20.98 30.76
C HIS A 528 -0.29 -20.22 29.53
N LEU A 529 -0.31 -18.88 29.54
CA LEU A 529 0.21 -18.04 28.45
C LEU A 529 1.58 -17.43 28.76
N GLY A 530 2.23 -17.84 29.85
CA GLY A 530 3.53 -17.33 30.28
C GLY A 530 3.44 -15.99 31.02
N GLU A 531 4.47 -15.16 30.89
CA GLU A 531 4.53 -13.83 31.48
C GLU A 531 4.65 -12.73 30.42
N VAL A 532 4.26 -11.51 30.78
CA VAL A 532 4.45 -10.32 29.94
C VAL A 532 4.89 -9.14 30.78
N THR A 533 5.85 -8.39 30.24
CA THR A 533 6.47 -7.26 30.92
C THR A 533 6.01 -5.94 30.32
N CYS A 534 5.58 -5.01 31.18
CA CYS A 534 5.32 -3.62 30.84
C CYS A 534 6.38 -2.73 31.51
N PRO A 535 7.27 -2.07 30.75
CA PRO A 535 8.16 -1.06 31.28
C PRO A 535 7.37 0.11 31.89
N VAL A 536 7.89 0.68 32.96
CA VAL A 536 7.42 1.94 33.55
C VAL A 536 8.58 2.92 33.52
N ARG A 537 8.44 4.01 32.76
CA ARG A 537 9.50 4.98 32.49
C ARG A 537 9.22 6.29 33.18
N PHE A 538 10.21 6.82 33.88
CA PHE A 538 10.13 8.14 34.50
C PHE A 538 10.73 9.19 33.57
N THR A 539 9.95 10.23 33.28
CA THR A 539 10.48 11.38 32.53
C THR A 539 11.17 12.32 33.53
N SER A 540 12.47 12.57 33.33
CA SER A 540 13.12 13.71 33.96
C SER A 540 12.58 14.97 33.29
N ALA A 541 11.93 15.85 34.07
CA ALA A 541 11.59 17.19 33.58
C ALA A 541 12.83 17.80 32.91
N HIS A 542 12.68 18.24 31.66
CA HIS A 542 13.72 18.99 30.96
C HIS A 542 14.22 20.11 31.86
N GLY A 543 15.54 20.17 32.03
CA GLY A 543 16.21 21.28 32.69
C GLY A 543 15.80 22.58 32.00
N SER A 544 15.15 23.44 32.78
CA SER A 544 15.01 24.87 32.54
C SER A 544 16.36 25.55 32.53
#